data_AF-A0A7S0ZCZ7-F1
#
_entry.id   AF-A0A7S0ZCZ7-F1
#
_cell.length_a   1.000
_cell.length_b   1.000
_cell.length_c   1.000
_cell.angle_alpha   90.00
_cell.angle_beta   90.00
_cell.angle_gamma   90.00
#
_symmetry.space_group_name_H-M   'P 1'
#
loop_
_entity.id
_entity.type
_entity.pdbx_description
1 polymer ?
#
loop_
_entity_poly.entity_id
_entity_poly.type
_entity_poly.pdbx_seq_one_letter_code
_entity_poly.pdbx_strand_id
1 'polypeptide(L)'
;ELYLVQMESALGLVRDTVDAARNGDVEAAAWIAIVGLGVVLGLFTFVQLVVIPYLRGNEYDELDTLKSRNSKMQTPPIYTEGIPILGNILAFIKDPVAMATRARNAKGEIFTIPMFHKRLTFCASPAAHEVFCRGTDDELDQTEVYRFSVPVFGAGVVYDAPLSLRYQQFRWLSQGLRVDKLRSYVPLMKMEAEQYFSKLGNEGEFDIYDALSELIVMTASR
;
A
#
# COMPACT_ATOMS: atom_id res chain seq x y z
N GLU A 1 25.07 7.74 -5.12
CA GLU A 1 26.55 7.77 -4.99
C GLU A 1 27.06 7.24 -3.64
N LEU A 2 26.56 7.70 -2.49
CA LEU A 2 27.02 7.24 -1.16
C LEU A 2 26.97 5.72 -0.94
N TYR A 3 25.91 5.05 -1.41
CA TYR A 3 25.74 3.60 -1.31
C TYR A 3 26.76 2.80 -2.15
N LEU A 4 27.15 3.31 -3.32
CA LEU A 4 28.11 2.64 -4.20
C LEU A 4 29.51 2.68 -3.57
N VAL A 5 29.88 3.82 -2.99
CA VAL A 5 31.16 3.99 -2.26
C VAL A 5 31.23 3.09 -1.03
N GLN A 6 30.14 2.97 -0.26
CA GLN A 6 30.08 2.04 0.87
C GLN A 6 30.18 0.57 0.43
N MET A 7 29.59 0.23 -0.71
CA MET A 7 29.63 -1.13 -1.24
C MET A 7 31.03 -1.52 -1.73
N GLU A 8 31.72 -0.63 -2.45
CA GLU A 8 33.11 -0.87 -2.87
C GLU A 8 34.06 -1.01 -1.67
N SER A 9 33.90 -0.18 -0.64
CA SER A 9 34.69 -0.30 0.59
C SER A 9 34.44 -1.62 1.33
N ALA A 10 33.19 -2.08 1.39
CA ALA A 10 32.84 -3.36 2.01
C ALA A 10 33.40 -4.55 1.21
N LEU A 11 33.34 -4.49 -0.12
CA LEU A 11 33.90 -5.51 -1.00
C LEU A 11 35.43 -5.58 -0.90
N GLY A 12 36.11 -4.43 -0.76
CA GLY A 12 37.55 -4.37 -0.49
C GLY A 12 37.91 -5.07 0.82
N LEU A 13 37.19 -4.76 1.90
CA LEU A 13 37.41 -5.38 3.21
C LEU A 13 37.25 -6.90 3.18
N VAL A 14 36.22 -7.41 2.48
CA VAL A 14 35.97 -8.85 2.32
C VAL A 14 37.10 -9.51 1.53
N ARG A 15 37.60 -8.87 0.47
CA ARG A 15 38.69 -9.40 -0.33
C ARG A 15 39.99 -9.50 0.49
N ASP A 16 40.31 -8.46 1.25
CA ASP A 16 41.50 -8.40 2.08
C ASP A 16 41.47 -9.45 3.20
N THR A 17 40.31 -9.67 3.83
CA THR A 17 40.14 -10.73 4.85
C THR A 17 40.23 -12.13 4.26
N VAL A 18 39.72 -12.35 3.05
CA VAL A 18 39.86 -13.63 2.34
C VAL A 18 41.31 -13.90 1.93
N ASP A 19 42.03 -12.88 1.49
CA ASP A 19 43.45 -13.01 1.12
C ASP A 19 44.35 -13.21 2.36
N ALA A 20 44.05 -12.56 3.48
CA ALA A 20 44.72 -12.80 4.77
C ALA A 20 44.52 -14.25 5.26
N ALA A 21 43.30 -14.78 5.18
CA ALA A 21 43.01 -16.17 5.54
C ALA A 21 43.73 -17.18 4.63
N ARG A 22 43.88 -16.88 3.33
CA ARG A 22 44.66 -17.70 2.37
C ARG A 22 46.16 -17.72 2.68
N ASN A 23 46.68 -16.64 3.25
CA ASN A 23 48.08 -16.51 3.63
C ASN A 23 48.41 -17.13 5.01
N GLY A 24 47.45 -17.83 5.65
CA GLY A 24 47.66 -18.56 6.89
C GLY A 24 47.31 -17.78 8.17
N ASP A 25 46.63 -16.63 8.04
CA ASP A 25 46.12 -15.89 9.21
C ASP A 25 44.92 -16.63 9.82
N VAL A 26 45.15 -17.20 11.00
CA VAL A 26 44.16 -17.97 11.77
C VAL A 26 43.01 -17.10 12.29
N GLU A 27 43.23 -15.82 12.53
CA GLU A 27 42.20 -14.90 13.03
C GLU A 27 41.24 -14.52 11.92
N ALA A 28 41.76 -14.21 10.73
CA ALA A 28 40.95 -13.95 9.53
C ALA A 28 40.10 -15.18 9.14
N ALA A 29 40.67 -16.38 9.20
CA ALA A 29 39.95 -17.62 8.93
C ALA A 29 38.82 -17.88 9.95
N ALA A 30 39.03 -17.57 11.23
CA ALA A 30 38.01 -17.70 12.27
C ALA A 30 36.81 -16.77 12.03
N TRP A 31 37.06 -15.50 11.66
CA TRP A 31 35.99 -14.55 11.33
C TRP A 31 35.17 -14.97 10.10
N ILE A 32 35.83 -15.47 9.05
CA ILE A 32 35.13 -16.01 7.87
C ILE A 32 34.24 -17.20 8.26
N ALA A 33 34.72 -18.09 9.11
CA ALA A 33 33.93 -19.24 9.59
C ALA A 33 32.71 -18.80 10.42
N ILE A 34 32.87 -17.79 11.29
CA ILE A 34 31.77 -17.24 12.11
C ILE A 34 30.71 -16.58 11.22
N VAL A 35 31.11 -15.72 10.28
CA VAL A 35 30.18 -15.06 9.35
C VAL A 35 29.49 -16.09 8.45
N GLY A 36 30.25 -17.05 7.93
CA GLY A 36 29.71 -18.15 7.12
C GLY A 36 28.69 -18.99 7.90
N LEU A 37 28.99 -19.37 9.14
CA LEU A 37 28.06 -20.09 10.01
C LEU A 37 26.81 -19.24 10.31
N GLY A 38 26.97 -17.94 10.56
CA GLY A 38 25.86 -17.01 10.75
C GLY A 38 24.93 -16.92 9.54
N VAL A 39 25.49 -16.88 8.33
CA VAL A 39 24.72 -16.91 7.07
C VAL A 39 23.99 -18.24 6.90
N VAL A 40 24.66 -19.37 7.18
CA VAL A 40 24.05 -20.71 7.09
C VAL A 40 22.92 -20.88 8.10
N LEU A 41 23.13 -20.49 9.36
CA LEU A 41 22.10 -20.52 10.40
C LEU A 41 20.96 -19.56 10.06
N GLY A 42 21.26 -18.36 9.56
CA GLY A 42 20.26 -17.41 9.08
C GLY A 42 19.41 -17.99 7.96
N LEU A 43 20.02 -18.57 6.92
CA LEU A 43 19.31 -19.26 5.84
C LEU A 43 18.50 -20.45 6.36
N PHE A 44 19.04 -21.24 7.27
CA PHE A 44 18.33 -22.37 7.88
C PHE A 44 17.10 -21.90 8.65
N THR A 45 17.22 -20.87 9.50
CA THR A 45 16.08 -20.28 10.21
C THR A 45 15.06 -19.66 9.26
N PHE A 46 15.49 -18.99 8.19
CA PHE A 46 14.62 -18.45 7.16
C PHE A 46 13.83 -19.56 6.45
N VAL A 47 14.50 -20.67 6.10
CA VAL A 47 13.81 -21.83 5.51
C VAL A 47 12.80 -22.42 6.50
N GLN A 48 13.16 -22.59 7.77
CA GLN A 48 12.27 -23.17 8.79
C GLN A 48 11.07 -22.29 9.13
N LEU A 49 11.24 -20.97 9.22
CA LEU A 49 10.19 -20.04 9.67
C LEU A 49 9.40 -19.41 8.53
N VAL A 50 9.95 -19.36 7.32
CA VAL A 50 9.34 -18.66 6.19
C VAL A 50 9.02 -19.62 5.05
N VAL A 51 10.01 -20.35 4.53
CA VAL A 51 9.81 -21.19 3.34
C VAL A 51 8.94 -22.41 3.65
N ILE A 52 9.19 -23.11 4.74
CA ILE A 52 8.44 -24.31 5.10
C ILE A 52 6.97 -23.99 5.43
N PRO A 53 6.64 -22.97 6.26
CA PRO A 53 5.25 -22.57 6.48
C PRO A 53 4.58 -22.02 5.23
N TYR A 54 5.32 -21.44 4.29
CA TYR A 54 4.79 -21.00 3.00
C TYR A 54 4.45 -22.17 2.08
N LEU A 55 5.35 -23.15 1.93
CA LEU A 55 5.08 -24.37 1.16
C LEU A 55 3.96 -25.20 1.79
N ARG A 56 3.90 -25.24 3.13
CA ARG A 56 2.80 -25.81 3.91
C ARG A 56 1.59 -24.88 4.01
N GLY A 57 1.65 -23.66 3.50
CA GLY A 57 0.56 -22.68 3.56
C GLY A 57 -0.70 -23.15 2.83
N ASN A 58 -0.53 -24.10 1.91
CA ASN A 58 -1.63 -24.82 1.27
C ASN A 58 -2.31 -25.86 2.21
N GLU A 59 -1.61 -26.31 3.26
CA GLU A 59 -2.05 -27.27 4.28
C GLU A 59 -2.55 -26.57 5.56
N TYR A 60 -2.10 -25.34 5.83
CA TYR A 60 -2.70 -24.48 6.87
C TYR A 60 -4.14 -24.06 6.54
N ASP A 61 -4.49 -23.89 5.26
CA ASP A 61 -5.88 -23.65 4.81
C ASP A 61 -6.78 -24.87 5.14
N GLU A 62 -6.25 -26.10 5.08
CA GLU A 62 -6.95 -27.34 5.48
C GLU A 62 -6.99 -27.55 7.00
N LEU A 63 -5.92 -27.22 7.73
CA LEU A 63 -5.87 -27.40 9.18
C LEU A 63 -6.66 -26.34 9.95
N ASP A 64 -6.71 -25.08 9.49
CA ASP A 64 -7.59 -24.05 10.06
C ASP A 64 -9.07 -24.28 9.69
N THR A 65 -9.37 -24.80 8.50
CA THR A 65 -10.75 -25.22 8.17
C THR A 65 -11.22 -26.41 9.01
N LEU A 66 -10.32 -27.33 9.38
CA LEU A 66 -10.64 -28.43 10.29
C LEU A 66 -10.75 -27.99 11.76
N LYS A 67 -9.90 -27.06 12.23
CA LYS A 67 -9.99 -26.49 13.61
C LYS A 67 -11.18 -25.55 13.80
N SER A 68 -11.60 -24.85 12.75
CA SER A 68 -12.77 -23.94 12.72
C SER A 68 -14.10 -24.64 13.02
N ARG A 69 -14.16 -25.98 12.92
CA ARG A 69 -15.38 -26.75 13.24
C ARG A 69 -15.84 -26.62 14.69
N ASN A 70 -15.02 -26.13 15.63
CA ASN A 70 -15.38 -26.10 17.06
C ASN A 70 -15.46 -24.71 17.73
N SER A 71 -15.36 -23.58 17.01
CA SER A 71 -15.74 -22.26 17.58
C SER A 71 -16.05 -21.17 16.52
N LYS A 72 -17.30 -21.17 16.04
CA LYS A 72 -18.19 -20.08 15.57
C LYS A 72 -17.70 -18.70 15.06
N MET A 73 -16.49 -18.52 14.52
CA MET A 73 -16.20 -17.39 13.62
C MET A 73 -15.30 -17.85 12.47
N GLN A 74 -15.87 -17.93 11.27
CA GLN A 74 -15.11 -18.18 10.05
C GLN A 74 -14.39 -16.89 9.64
N THR A 75 -13.05 -16.94 9.59
CA THR A 75 -12.25 -15.83 9.07
C THR A 75 -12.25 -15.83 7.54
N PRO A 76 -12.11 -14.66 6.90
CA PRO A 76 -11.99 -14.61 5.45
C PRO A 76 -10.80 -15.44 4.93
N PRO A 77 -10.97 -16.15 3.80
CA PRO A 77 -9.90 -16.95 3.19
C PRO A 77 -8.70 -16.09 2.80
N ILE A 78 -7.49 -16.64 2.95
CA ILE A 78 -6.23 -15.93 2.67
C ILE A 78 -5.78 -16.22 1.24
N TYR A 79 -5.42 -15.18 0.50
CA TYR A 79 -4.82 -15.27 -0.83
C TYR A 79 -3.34 -14.87 -0.79
N THR A 80 -2.47 -15.69 -1.38
CA THR A 80 -1.03 -15.43 -1.50
C THR A 80 -0.52 -15.78 -2.89
N GLU A 81 0.36 -14.95 -3.43
CA GLU A 81 1.01 -15.16 -4.73
C GLU A 81 2.52 -14.84 -4.61
N GLY A 82 3.37 -15.60 -5.33
CA GLY A 82 4.78 -15.27 -5.52
C GLY A 82 5.73 -15.84 -4.46
N ILE A 83 6.69 -15.03 -3.99
CA ILE A 83 7.68 -15.39 -2.97
C ILE A 83 7.08 -15.10 -1.58
N PRO A 84 7.36 -15.91 -0.54
CA PRO A 84 6.92 -15.58 0.82
C PRO A 84 7.28 -14.14 1.22
N ILE A 85 6.36 -13.45 1.91
CA ILE A 85 6.47 -12.07 2.43
C ILE A 85 6.48 -10.98 1.33
N LEU A 86 7.23 -11.15 0.25
CA LEU A 86 7.44 -10.13 -0.78
C LEU A 86 6.54 -10.30 -2.02
N GLY A 87 6.10 -11.52 -2.32
CA GLY A 87 5.36 -11.85 -3.54
C GLY A 87 4.06 -11.06 -3.68
N ASN A 88 3.29 -10.96 -2.61
CA ASN A 88 2.06 -10.16 -2.58
C ASN A 88 2.33 -8.67 -2.83
N ILE A 89 3.39 -8.13 -2.23
CA ILE A 89 3.74 -6.71 -2.37
C ILE A 89 4.16 -6.41 -3.80
N LEU A 90 5.00 -7.26 -4.39
CA LEU A 90 5.46 -7.11 -5.77
C LEU A 90 4.30 -7.24 -6.76
N ALA A 91 3.41 -8.20 -6.55
CA ALA A 91 2.20 -8.36 -7.37
C ALA A 91 1.29 -7.13 -7.25
N PHE A 92 1.12 -6.59 -6.04
CA PHE A 92 0.28 -5.42 -5.78
C PHE A 92 0.86 -4.13 -6.38
N ILE A 93 2.17 -3.91 -6.29
CA ILE A 93 2.85 -2.75 -6.90
C ILE A 93 2.73 -2.80 -8.42
N LYS A 94 2.84 -3.99 -9.02
CA LYS A 94 2.78 -4.15 -10.47
C LYS A 94 1.39 -3.86 -11.02
N ASP A 95 0.37 -4.49 -10.45
CA ASP A 95 -1.02 -4.28 -10.85
C ASP A 95 -1.97 -4.69 -9.71
N PRO A 96 -2.43 -3.73 -8.89
CA PRO A 96 -3.28 -4.02 -7.74
C PRO A 96 -4.67 -4.51 -8.15
N VAL A 97 -5.18 -4.03 -9.30
CA VAL A 97 -6.52 -4.39 -9.80
C VAL A 97 -6.51 -5.83 -10.31
N ALA A 98 -5.51 -6.19 -11.11
CA ALA A 98 -5.39 -7.56 -11.60
C ALA A 98 -5.16 -8.55 -10.46
N MET A 99 -4.34 -8.19 -9.45
CA MET A 99 -4.14 -9.02 -8.26
C MET A 99 -5.45 -9.22 -7.48
N ALA A 100 -6.17 -8.14 -7.16
CA ALA A 100 -7.45 -8.22 -6.46
C ALA A 100 -8.49 -9.05 -7.24
N THR A 101 -8.50 -8.93 -8.57
CA THR A 101 -9.38 -9.72 -9.45
C THR A 101 -9.05 -11.20 -9.41
N ARG A 102 -7.76 -11.58 -9.48
CA ARG A 102 -7.33 -12.99 -9.33
C ARG A 102 -7.68 -13.54 -7.96
N ALA A 103 -7.44 -12.76 -6.91
CA ALA A 103 -7.76 -13.14 -5.54
C ALA A 103 -9.26 -13.37 -5.34
N ARG A 104 -10.11 -12.48 -5.88
CA ARG A 104 -11.56 -12.63 -5.89
C ARG A 104 -11.99 -13.92 -6.61
N ASN A 105 -11.46 -14.16 -7.81
CA ASN A 105 -11.79 -15.36 -8.59
C ASN A 105 -11.39 -16.66 -7.87
N ALA A 106 -10.29 -16.63 -7.10
CA ALA A 106 -9.78 -17.80 -6.39
C ALA A 106 -10.43 -18.04 -5.02
N LYS A 107 -10.76 -16.98 -4.28
CA LYS A 107 -11.18 -17.06 -2.86
C LYS A 107 -12.58 -16.52 -2.59
N GLY A 108 -13.26 -15.99 -3.61
CA GLY A 108 -14.65 -15.52 -3.52
C GLY A 108 -14.78 -14.04 -3.18
N GLU A 109 -15.92 -13.67 -2.59
CA GLU A 109 -16.35 -12.26 -2.44
C GLU A 109 -15.73 -11.52 -1.26
N ILE A 110 -15.18 -12.24 -0.27
CA ILE A 110 -14.45 -11.66 0.86
C ILE A 110 -13.17 -12.47 1.05
N PHE A 111 -12.02 -11.81 1.00
CA PHE A 111 -10.72 -12.48 1.09
C PHE A 111 -9.68 -11.57 1.73
N THR A 112 -8.61 -12.15 2.28
CA THR A 112 -7.51 -11.42 2.91
C THR A 112 -6.22 -11.58 2.10
N ILE A 113 -5.55 -10.48 1.79
CA ILE A 113 -4.19 -10.46 1.25
C ILE A 113 -3.24 -9.94 2.33
N PRO A 114 -2.28 -10.75 2.81
CA PRO A 114 -1.25 -10.27 3.73
C PRO A 114 -0.24 -9.41 2.98
N MET A 115 -0.04 -8.18 3.46
CA MET A 115 0.85 -7.16 2.92
C MET A 115 1.89 -6.80 3.98
N PHE A 116 3.07 -7.42 3.92
CA PHE A 116 4.08 -7.34 4.97
C PHE A 116 3.50 -7.71 6.36
N HIS A 117 3.45 -6.79 7.31
CA HIS A 117 2.86 -7.00 8.64
C HIS A 117 1.36 -6.63 8.74
N LYS A 118 0.77 -6.12 7.65
CA LYS A 118 -0.65 -5.73 7.58
C LYS A 118 -1.46 -6.80 6.86
N ARG A 119 -2.73 -6.95 7.24
CA ARG A 119 -3.69 -7.85 6.59
C ARG A 119 -4.75 -7.01 5.91
N LEU A 120 -4.81 -7.04 4.59
CA LEU A 120 -5.81 -6.29 3.82
C LEU A 120 -6.98 -7.22 3.48
N THR A 121 -8.12 -7.00 4.11
CA THR A 121 -9.36 -7.73 3.84
C THR A 121 -10.17 -6.98 2.79
N PHE A 122 -10.44 -7.62 1.66
CA PHE A 122 -11.22 -7.06 0.57
C PHE A 122 -12.68 -7.48 0.70
N CYS A 123 -13.58 -6.51 0.56
CA CYS A 123 -15.02 -6.70 0.46
C CYS A 123 -15.42 -6.43 -0.99
N ALA A 124 -15.72 -7.47 -1.79
CA ALA A 124 -15.92 -7.35 -3.24
C ALA A 124 -17.36 -7.63 -3.72
N SER A 125 -18.31 -7.75 -2.79
CA SER A 125 -19.74 -7.95 -3.08
C SER A 125 -20.62 -6.87 -2.46
N PRO A 126 -21.85 -6.64 -2.98
CA PRO A 126 -22.80 -5.71 -2.38
C PRO A 126 -23.09 -5.99 -0.89
N ALA A 127 -23.24 -7.26 -0.51
CA ALA A 127 -23.46 -7.65 0.88
C ALA A 127 -22.26 -7.30 1.77
N ALA A 128 -21.03 -7.51 1.28
CA ALA A 128 -19.82 -7.12 2.01
C ALA A 128 -19.64 -5.60 2.09
N HIS A 129 -20.02 -4.88 1.02
CA HIS A 129 -20.02 -3.41 1.02
C HIS A 129 -21.00 -2.84 2.03
N GLU A 130 -22.17 -3.47 2.26
CA GLU A 130 -23.11 -3.01 3.27
C GLU A 130 -22.48 -2.98 4.66
N VAL A 131 -21.73 -4.02 5.03
CA VAL A 131 -20.99 -4.09 6.30
C VAL A 131 -19.91 -3.00 6.35
N PHE A 132 -19.12 -2.87 5.30
CA PHE A 132 -18.04 -1.88 5.24
C PHE A 132 -18.56 -0.43 5.31
N CYS A 133 -19.57 -0.10 4.51
CA CYS A 133 -20.11 1.26 4.40
C CYS A 133 -21.00 1.67 5.58
N ARG A 134 -21.54 0.71 6.35
CA ARG A 134 -22.30 1.00 7.58
C ARG A 134 -21.45 0.98 8.84
N GLY A 135 -20.21 0.49 8.78
CA GLY A 135 -19.31 0.47 9.92
C GLY A 135 -19.12 1.87 10.48
N THR A 136 -19.12 1.97 11.81
CA THR A 136 -18.88 3.23 12.51
C THR A 136 -17.39 3.57 12.53
N ASP A 137 -17.03 4.83 12.72
CA ASP A 137 -15.61 5.24 12.81
C ASP A 137 -14.88 4.61 14.02
N ASP A 138 -15.63 4.13 15.04
CA ASP A 138 -15.08 3.37 16.17
C ASP A 138 -14.75 1.91 15.78
N GLU A 139 -15.46 1.33 14.82
CA GLU A 139 -15.24 -0.03 14.30
C GLU A 139 -14.23 -0.05 13.15
N LEU A 140 -14.29 0.97 12.28
CA LEU A 140 -13.50 1.11 11.06
C LEU A 140 -12.87 2.52 10.99
N ASP A 141 -11.71 2.68 11.62
CA ASP A 141 -11.01 3.97 11.66
C ASP A 141 -10.29 4.30 10.33
N GLN A 142 -10.56 5.49 9.83
CA GLN A 142 -9.94 6.05 8.62
C GLN A 142 -8.57 6.71 8.88
N THR A 143 -8.27 7.06 10.13
CA THR A 143 -7.09 7.86 10.51
C THR A 143 -5.79 7.17 10.12
N GLU A 144 -5.67 5.87 10.37
CA GLU A 144 -4.46 5.11 10.05
C GLU A 144 -4.17 5.11 8.54
N VAL A 145 -5.19 4.86 7.71
CA VAL A 145 -5.05 4.73 6.27
C VAL A 145 -4.87 6.06 5.56
N TYR A 146 -5.43 7.16 6.08
CA TYR A 146 -5.29 8.50 5.50
C TYR A 146 -4.15 9.34 6.10
N ARG A 147 -3.33 8.76 6.98
CA ARG A 147 -2.21 9.48 7.63
C ARG A 147 -1.20 10.07 6.62
N PHE A 148 -1.08 9.50 5.42
CA PHE A 148 -0.23 10.04 4.35
C PHE A 148 -0.67 11.44 3.88
N SER A 149 -1.91 11.85 4.15
CA SER A 149 -2.45 13.16 3.74
C SER A 149 -2.09 14.30 4.70
N VAL A 150 -1.64 13.99 5.92
CA VAL A 150 -1.34 14.98 6.97
C VAL A 150 -0.27 16.01 6.54
N PRO A 151 0.84 15.62 5.88
CA PRO A 151 1.82 16.61 5.41
C PRO A 151 1.29 17.57 4.34
N VAL A 152 0.24 17.18 3.60
CA VAL A 152 -0.35 18.00 2.53
C VAL A 152 -1.39 18.97 3.10
N PHE A 153 -2.26 18.49 3.99
CA PHE A 153 -3.34 19.30 4.57
C PHE A 153 -2.93 20.10 5.81
N GLY A 154 -1.90 19.66 6.53
CA GLY A 154 -1.45 20.26 7.78
C GLY A 154 -1.99 19.55 9.02
N ALA A 155 -1.35 19.82 10.16
CA ALA A 155 -1.72 19.25 11.46
C ALA A 155 -3.09 19.77 11.94
N GLY A 156 -3.87 18.90 12.58
CA GLY A 156 -5.22 19.22 13.07
C GLY A 156 -6.30 19.36 12.00
N VAL A 157 -6.00 18.97 10.76
CA VAL A 157 -6.92 19.05 9.62
C VAL A 157 -7.41 17.66 9.21
N VAL A 158 -8.73 17.51 9.13
CA VAL A 158 -9.49 16.33 8.71
C VAL A 158 -9.00 15.05 9.38
N TYR A 159 -8.10 14.30 8.73
CA TYR A 159 -7.65 13.00 9.20
C TYR A 159 -6.66 13.09 10.38
N ASP A 160 -6.03 14.25 10.60
CA ASP A 160 -5.21 14.48 11.81
C ASP A 160 -6.03 15.03 13.00
N ALA A 161 -7.28 15.46 12.76
CA ALA A 161 -8.15 16.02 13.79
C ALA A 161 -8.83 14.93 14.62
N PRO A 162 -9.14 15.18 15.92
CA PRO A 162 -10.05 14.33 16.70
C PRO A 162 -11.39 14.15 15.99
N LEU A 163 -12.02 12.97 16.12
CA LEU A 163 -13.23 12.60 15.37
C LEU A 163 -14.35 13.66 15.47
N SER A 164 -14.59 14.23 16.66
CA SER A 164 -15.58 15.27 16.87
C SER A 164 -15.27 16.58 16.13
N LEU A 165 -14.00 16.94 15.99
CA LEU A 165 -13.56 18.11 15.21
C LEU A 165 -13.60 17.81 13.71
N ARG A 166 -13.20 16.60 13.30
CA ARG A 166 -13.29 16.12 11.93
C ARG A 166 -14.73 16.23 11.39
N TYR A 167 -15.73 15.79 12.17
CA TYR A 167 -17.14 15.95 11.78
C TYR A 167 -17.58 17.40 11.63
N GLN A 168 -17.06 18.31 12.47
CA GLN A 168 -17.36 19.74 12.33
C GLN A 168 -16.75 20.31 11.04
N GLN A 169 -15.51 19.95 10.73
CA GLN A 169 -14.84 20.36 9.50
C GLN A 169 -15.56 19.81 8.25
N PHE A 170 -15.98 18.53 8.25
CA PHE A 170 -16.80 17.97 7.17
C PHE A 170 -18.18 18.63 7.05
N ARG A 171 -18.78 19.03 8.17
CA ARG A 171 -20.02 19.80 8.16
C ARG A 171 -19.82 21.16 7.49
N TRP A 172 -18.72 21.85 7.75
CA TRP A 172 -18.40 23.11 7.07
C TRP A 172 -18.13 22.90 5.58
N LEU A 173 -17.37 21.87 5.21
CA LEU A 173 -17.12 21.52 3.81
C LEU A 173 -18.42 21.23 3.05
N SER A 174 -19.31 20.42 3.63
CA SER A 174 -20.57 20.05 2.99
C SER A 174 -21.53 21.23 2.80
N GLN A 175 -21.43 22.29 3.62
CA GLN A 175 -22.18 23.53 3.40
C GLN A 175 -21.76 24.26 2.12
N GLY A 176 -20.48 24.21 1.75
CA GLY A 176 -19.96 24.78 0.51
C GLY A 176 -20.39 24.02 -0.75
N LEU A 177 -20.83 22.77 -0.59
CA LEU A 177 -21.20 21.86 -1.68
C LEU A 177 -22.73 21.70 -1.83
N ARG A 178 -23.53 22.55 -1.17
CA ARG A 178 -25.00 22.51 -1.28
C ARG A 178 -25.46 23.06 -2.63
N VAL A 179 -26.62 22.61 -3.10
CA VAL A 179 -27.17 22.95 -4.42
C VAL A 179 -27.29 24.47 -4.64
N ASP A 180 -27.67 25.24 -3.63
CA ASP A 180 -27.74 26.70 -3.70
C ASP A 180 -26.37 27.34 -3.95
N LYS A 181 -25.31 26.81 -3.33
CA LYS A 181 -23.92 27.23 -3.57
C LYS A 181 -23.42 26.78 -4.93
N LEU A 182 -23.65 25.52 -5.30
CA LEU A 182 -23.25 24.99 -6.61
C LEU A 182 -23.84 25.79 -7.77
N ARG A 183 -25.11 26.22 -7.67
CA ARG A 183 -25.73 27.11 -8.68
C ARG A 183 -24.98 28.43 -8.85
N SER A 184 -24.39 28.97 -7.77
CA SER A 184 -23.58 30.19 -7.84
C SER A 184 -22.19 29.96 -8.47
N TYR A 185 -21.66 28.73 -8.43
CA TYR A 185 -20.38 28.39 -9.02
C TYR A 185 -20.46 28.15 -10.54
N VAL A 186 -21.60 27.67 -11.06
CA VAL A 186 -21.77 27.36 -12.49
C VAL A 186 -21.40 28.54 -13.42
N PRO A 187 -21.86 29.79 -13.19
CA PRO A 187 -21.45 30.92 -14.02
C PRO A 187 -19.94 31.19 -13.97
N LEU A 188 -19.29 30.98 -12.83
CA LEU A 188 -17.84 31.15 -12.66
C LEU A 188 -17.06 30.08 -13.43
N MET A 189 -17.48 28.82 -13.32
CA MET A 189 -16.89 27.70 -14.06
C MET A 189 -17.03 27.91 -15.57
N LYS A 190 -18.20 28.34 -16.02
CA LYS A 190 -18.46 28.66 -17.43
C LYS A 190 -17.53 29.76 -17.94
N MET A 191 -17.42 30.86 -17.18
CA MET A 191 -16.54 31.98 -17.53
C MET A 191 -15.08 31.54 -17.66
N GLU A 192 -14.55 30.76 -16.71
CA GLU A 192 -13.18 30.24 -16.76
C GLU A 192 -12.97 29.31 -17.96
N ALA A 193 -13.94 28.43 -18.26
CA ALA A 193 -13.87 27.56 -19.43
C ALA A 193 -13.88 28.36 -20.74
N GLU A 194 -14.78 29.32 -20.89
CA GLU A 194 -14.83 30.21 -22.07
C GLU A 194 -13.52 30.99 -22.23
N GLN A 195 -12.98 31.52 -21.13
CA GLN A 195 -11.71 32.24 -21.14
C GLN A 195 -10.53 31.32 -21.47
N TYR A 196 -10.50 30.09 -20.97
CA TYR A 196 -9.45 29.12 -21.26
C TYR A 196 -9.47 28.73 -22.73
N PHE A 197 -10.64 28.30 -23.23
CA PHE A 197 -10.78 27.82 -24.61
C PHE A 197 -10.71 28.94 -25.66
N SER A 198 -11.02 30.19 -25.31
CA SER A 198 -10.83 31.33 -26.24
C SER A 198 -9.36 31.59 -26.62
N LYS A 199 -8.41 31.06 -25.85
CA LYS A 199 -6.96 31.14 -26.16
C LYS A 199 -6.53 30.09 -27.18
N LEU A 200 -7.34 29.06 -27.38
CA LEU A 200 -7.07 28.04 -28.40
C LEU A 200 -7.40 28.62 -29.78
N GLY A 201 -6.59 28.27 -30.77
CA GLY A 201 -6.86 28.61 -32.17
C GLY A 201 -8.03 27.79 -32.73
N ASN A 202 -8.38 28.03 -34.00
CA ASN A 202 -9.47 27.31 -34.66
C ASN A 202 -9.15 25.82 -34.89
N GLU A 203 -7.88 25.47 -35.04
CA GLU A 203 -7.39 24.10 -35.29
C GLU A 203 -6.05 23.88 -34.58
N GLY A 204 -5.77 22.65 -34.16
CA GLY A 204 -4.52 22.25 -33.51
C GLY A 204 -4.63 20.95 -32.74
N GLU A 205 -3.52 20.52 -32.15
CA GLU A 205 -3.44 19.36 -31.27
C GLU A 205 -2.88 19.80 -29.91
N PHE A 206 -3.46 19.27 -28.83
CA PHE A 206 -2.99 19.52 -27.47
C PHE A 206 -3.26 18.30 -26.59
N ASP A 207 -2.54 18.20 -25.48
CA ASP A 207 -2.78 17.17 -24.49
C ASP A 207 -3.99 17.54 -23.62
N ILE A 208 -5.04 16.72 -23.67
CA ILE A 208 -6.28 16.95 -22.92
C ILE A 208 -6.08 16.81 -21.41
N TYR A 209 -5.13 15.98 -20.96
CA TYR A 209 -4.83 15.82 -19.53
C TYR A 209 -4.23 17.11 -18.97
N ASP A 210 -3.25 17.70 -19.65
CA ASP A 210 -2.64 18.95 -19.22
C ASP A 210 -3.67 20.09 -19.26
N ALA A 211 -4.42 20.20 -20.37
CA ALA A 211 -5.40 21.26 -20.55
C ALA A 211 -6.52 21.22 -19.49
N LEU A 212 -7.07 20.04 -19.21
CA LEU A 212 -8.10 19.89 -18.19
C LEU A 212 -7.54 20.04 -16.78
N SER A 213 -6.30 19.63 -16.52
CA SER A 213 -5.67 19.82 -15.21
C SER A 213 -5.52 21.32 -14.88
N GLU A 214 -5.07 22.12 -15.84
CA GLU A 214 -5.00 23.58 -15.70
C GLU A 214 -6.39 24.20 -15.49
N LEU A 215 -7.36 23.84 -16.34
CA LEU A 215 -8.72 24.37 -16.26
C LEU A 215 -9.40 24.01 -14.93
N ILE A 216 -9.23 22.78 -14.43
CA ILE A 216 -9.80 22.34 -13.16
C ILE A 216 -9.19 23.12 -11.99
N VAL A 217 -7.87 23.38 -12.00
CA VAL A 217 -7.24 24.22 -10.96
C VAL A 217 -7.75 25.66 -11.00
N MET A 218 -7.92 26.24 -12.20
CA MET A 218 -8.49 27.59 -12.36
C MET A 218 -9.93 27.68 -11.87
N THR A 219 -10.76 26.69 -12.22
CA THR A 219 -12.17 26.65 -11.78
C THR A 219 -12.33 26.35 -10.29
N ALA A 220 -11.46 25.52 -9.70
CA ALA A 220 -11.51 25.17 -8.28
C ALA A 220 -10.97 26.26 -7.34
N SER A 221 -10.17 27.21 -7.85
CA SER A 221 -9.58 28.30 -7.06
C SER A 221 -10.43 29.59 -7.00
N ARG A 222 -11.53 29.63 -7.76
CA ARG A 222 -12.51 30.73 -7.77
C ARG A 222 -13.49 30.65 -6.61
#